data_AF-A0A963S4I6-F1
#
_entry.id   AF-A0A963S4I6-F1
#
_cell.length_a   1.000
_cell.length_b   1.000
_cell.length_c   1.000
_cell.angle_alpha   90.00
_cell.angle_beta   90.00
_cell.angle_gamma   90.00
#
_symmetry.space_group_name_H-M   'P 1'
#
loop_
_entity.id
_entity.type
_entity.pdbx_description
1 polymer ?
#
loop_
_entity_poly.entity_id
_entity_poly.type
_entity_poly.pdbx_seq_one_letter_code
_entity_poly.pdbx_strand_id
1 'polypeptide(L)'
;MTAERSYTLPGGLVATRAQPVVVVHPMTGARALYANSSWSLAIEGMDETEGQSLIDRLSREFTRPEYQTRRQWEEGAVAIWDNRIVHHYGVPDQTGDRYLERITVEGGPMLSIADWEAKADAKVPA
;
A
#
# COMPACT_ATOMS: atom_id res chain seq x y z
N MET A 1 -5.99 10.64 -9.36
CA MET A 1 -6.35 9.23 -9.63
C MET A 1 -6.35 8.46 -8.33
N THR A 2 -7.49 7.88 -7.97
CA THR A 2 -7.80 7.26 -6.68
C THR A 2 -8.34 5.84 -6.92
N ALA A 3 -7.95 4.90 -6.07
CA ALA A 3 -8.49 3.54 -6.05
C ALA A 3 -9.27 3.32 -4.75
N GLU A 4 -10.42 2.65 -4.84
CA GLU A 4 -11.18 2.25 -3.66
C GLU A 4 -10.53 1.04 -3.00
N ARG A 5 -10.32 1.10 -1.67
CA ARG A 5 -9.86 -0.05 -0.89
C ARG A 5 -10.92 -0.59 0.05
N SER A 6 -11.01 -1.90 0.18
CA SER A 6 -11.87 -2.56 1.18
C SER A 6 -11.20 -2.66 2.55
N TYR A 7 -12.01 -2.49 3.59
CA TYR A 7 -11.63 -2.72 4.98
C TYR A 7 -12.73 -3.54 5.67
N THR A 8 -12.34 -4.58 6.42
CA THR A 8 -13.28 -5.35 7.24
C THR A 8 -13.44 -4.66 8.60
N LEU A 9 -14.63 -4.15 8.88
CA LEU A 9 -14.99 -3.59 10.18
C LEU A 9 -15.51 -4.67 11.14
N PRO A 10 -15.48 -4.42 12.47
CA PRO A 10 -16.18 -5.27 13.43
C PRO A 10 -17.65 -5.43 13.02
N GLY A 11 -18.12 -6.67 12.91
CA GLY A 11 -19.48 -6.98 12.43
C GLY A 11 -19.61 -7.32 10.95
N GLY A 12 -18.51 -7.42 10.19
CA GLY A 12 -18.52 -7.93 8.81
C GLY A 12 -18.93 -6.92 7.74
N LEU A 13 -19.10 -5.64 8.10
CA LEU A 13 -19.27 -4.56 7.14
C LEU A 13 -17.96 -4.32 6.37
N VAL A 14 -18.06 -4.31 5.04
CA VAL A 14 -16.97 -3.87 4.16
C VAL A 14 -17.13 -2.36 3.96
N ALA A 15 -16.24 -1.58 4.58
CA ALA A 15 -16.14 -0.17 4.28
C ALA A 15 -15.16 0.04 3.13
N THR A 16 -15.56 0.83 2.13
CA THR A 16 -14.66 1.27 1.07
C THR A 16 -14.12 2.66 1.36
N ARG A 17 -12.85 2.91 1.04
CA ARG A 17 -12.26 4.25 1.13
C ARG A 17 -11.37 4.51 -0.07
N ALA A 18 -11.63 5.61 -0.79
CA ALA A 18 -10.78 6.08 -1.87
C ALA A 18 -9.39 6.48 -1.34
N GLN A 19 -8.34 5.89 -1.91
CA GLN A 19 -6.93 6.23 -1.67
C GLN A 19 -6.26 6.64 -2.98
N PRO A 20 -5.23 7.50 -2.96
CA PRO A 20 -4.45 7.78 -4.16
C PRO A 20 -3.82 6.51 -4.73
N VAL A 21 -3.83 6.33 -6.05
CA VAL A 21 -3.12 5.22 -6.72
C VAL A 21 -1.61 5.38 -6.55
N VAL A 22 -1.13 6.62 -6.56
CA VAL A 22 0.26 6.98 -6.26
C VAL A 22 0.27 7.92 -5.07
N VAL A 23 1.10 7.59 -4.08
CA VAL A 23 1.26 8.36 -2.85
C VAL A 23 2.64 8.99 -2.79
N VAL A 24 2.76 10.09 -2.06
CA VAL A 24 4.04 10.74 -1.78
C VAL A 24 4.42 10.55 -0.32
N HIS A 25 5.61 10.01 -0.08
CA HIS A 25 6.12 9.79 1.26
C HIS A 25 6.39 11.14 1.96
N PRO A 26 5.74 11.42 3.10
CA PRO A 26 5.67 12.78 3.66
C PRO A 26 7.01 13.31 4.16
N MET A 27 8.00 12.45 4.42
CA MET A 27 9.32 12.88 4.90
C MET A 27 10.37 12.95 3.78
N THR A 28 10.25 12.12 2.74
CA THR A 28 11.29 11.99 1.71
C THR A 28 10.88 12.54 0.36
N GLY A 29 9.59 12.81 0.14
CA GLY A 29 9.05 13.19 -1.17
C GLY A 29 9.03 12.05 -2.19
N ALA A 30 9.45 10.83 -1.80
CA ALA A 30 9.47 9.68 -2.70
C ALA A 30 8.05 9.28 -3.11
N ARG A 31 7.85 8.98 -4.40
CA ARG A 31 6.57 8.51 -4.93
C ARG A 31 6.52 6.98 -4.85
N ALA A 32 5.40 6.43 -4.41
CA ALA A 32 5.17 4.99 -4.33
C ALA A 32 3.81 4.60 -4.91
N LEU A 33 3.75 3.43 -5.53
CA LEU A 33 2.49 2.82 -5.95
C LEU A 33 1.73 2.32 -4.71
N TYR A 34 0.46 2.70 -4.60
CA TYR A 34 -0.40 2.39 -3.46
C TYR A 34 -1.72 1.72 -3.88
N ALA A 35 -1.75 1.14 -5.08
CA ALA A 35 -2.84 0.28 -5.57
C ALA A 35 -2.29 -1.14 -5.81
N ASN A 36 -3.08 -2.15 -5.45
CA ASN A 36 -2.78 -3.57 -5.66
C ASN A 36 -4.07 -4.39 -5.75
N SER A 37 -4.02 -5.55 -6.41
CA SER A 37 -5.16 -6.44 -6.66
C SER A 37 -5.73 -7.11 -5.41
N SER A 38 -5.00 -7.16 -4.30
CA SER A 38 -5.51 -7.76 -3.06
C SER A 38 -6.43 -6.83 -2.27
N TRP A 39 -6.28 -5.52 -2.43
CA TRP A 39 -6.98 -4.51 -1.62
C TRP A 39 -7.77 -3.51 -2.44
N SER A 40 -7.43 -3.29 -3.71
CA SER A 40 -8.06 -2.28 -4.55
C SER A 40 -9.24 -2.89 -5.31
N LEU A 41 -10.41 -2.28 -5.19
CA LEU A 41 -11.67 -2.76 -5.78
C LEU A 41 -11.91 -2.17 -7.16
N ALA A 42 -11.70 -0.86 -7.30
CA ALA A 42 -11.98 -0.12 -8.52
C ALA A 42 -11.11 1.15 -8.56
N ILE A 43 -11.06 1.79 -9.73
CA ILE A 43 -10.45 3.10 -9.90
C ILE A 43 -11.57 4.10 -10.18
N GLU A 44 -11.59 5.17 -9.38
CA GLU A 44 -12.62 6.20 -9.47
C GLU A 44 -12.55 6.91 -10.83
N GLY A 45 -13.71 7.02 -11.50
CA GLY A 45 -13.84 7.66 -12.80
C GLY A 45 -13.38 6.81 -13.98
N MET A 46 -13.11 5.51 -13.80
CA MET A 46 -12.83 4.56 -14.88
C MET A 46 -13.95 3.53 -15.03
N ASP A 47 -14.09 2.99 -16.24
CA ASP A 47 -14.87 1.76 -16.45
C ASP A 47 -14.31 0.62 -15.59
N GLU A 48 -15.18 -0.28 -15.14
CA GLU A 48 -14.80 -1.39 -14.25
C GLU A 48 -13.73 -2.29 -14.87
N THR A 49 -13.89 -2.64 -16.15
CA THR A 49 -12.96 -3.54 -16.86
C THR A 49 -11.63 -2.85 -17.09
N GLU A 50 -11.65 -1.58 -17.49
CA GLU A 50 -10.44 -0.77 -17.68
C GLU A 50 -9.70 -0.55 -16.35
N GLY A 51 -10.44 -0.23 -15.30
CA GLY A 51 -9.92 -0.03 -13.95
C GLY A 51 -9.25 -1.30 -13.42
N GLN A 52 -9.92 -2.45 -13.54
CA GLN A 52 -9.37 -3.73 -13.11
C GLN A 52 -8.12 -4.11 -13.90
N SER A 53 -8.13 -3.94 -15.23
CA SER A 53 -6.96 -4.19 -16.08
C SER A 53 -5.75 -3.34 -15.66
N LEU A 54 -5.98 -2.08 -15.29
CA LEU A 54 -4.94 -1.21 -14.78
C LEU A 54 -4.44 -1.64 -13.38
N ILE A 55 -5.33 -1.97 -12.45
CA ILE A 55 -4.96 -2.51 -11.12
C ILE A 55 -4.08 -3.74 -11.29
N ASP A 56 -4.45 -4.67 -12.16
CA ASP A 56 -3.70 -5.90 -12.40
C ASP A 56 -2.33 -5.61 -13.01
N ARG A 57 -2.26 -4.67 -13.97
CA ARG A 57 -0.99 -4.24 -14.56
C ARG A 57 -0.05 -3.63 -13.53
N LEU A 58 -0.56 -2.75 -12.69
CA LEU A 58 0.21 -2.12 -11.62
C LEU A 58 0.66 -3.16 -10.57
N SER A 59 -0.21 -4.12 -10.24
CA SER A 59 0.08 -5.17 -9.27
C SER A 59 1.20 -6.10 -9.71
N ARG A 60 1.36 -6.33 -11.03
CA ARG A 60 2.47 -7.11 -11.59
C ARG A 60 3.83 -6.48 -11.34
N GLU A 61 3.94 -5.17 -11.11
CA GLU A 61 5.23 -4.56 -10.76
C GLU A 61 5.73 -5.07 -9.41
N PHE A 62 4.84 -5.34 -8.44
CA PHE A 62 5.25 -5.86 -7.14
C PHE A 62 5.86 -7.27 -7.21
N THR A 63 5.59 -8.03 -8.27
CA THR A 63 6.10 -9.41 -8.42
C THR A 63 7.50 -9.47 -9.04
N ARG A 64 8.05 -8.33 -9.47
CA ARG A 64 9.39 -8.24 -10.06
C ARG A 64 10.47 -8.43 -8.99
N PRO A 65 11.39 -9.40 -9.15
CA PRO A 65 12.44 -9.67 -8.16
C PRO A 65 13.33 -8.45 -7.85
N GLU A 66 13.52 -7.54 -8.81
CA GLU A 66 14.35 -6.34 -8.63
C GLU A 66 13.79 -5.35 -7.59
N TYR A 67 12.51 -5.46 -7.24
CA TYR A 67 11.85 -4.61 -6.24
C TYR A 67 11.61 -5.32 -4.91
N GLN A 68 12.07 -6.58 -4.78
CA GLN A 68 11.77 -7.42 -3.64
C GLN A 68 13.00 -7.71 -2.80
N THR A 69 12.74 -7.95 -1.51
CA THR A 69 13.63 -8.69 -0.63
C THR A 69 12.87 -9.85 -0.03
N ARG A 70 13.52 -11.01 0.11
CA ARG A 70 12.93 -12.20 0.72
C ARG A 70 13.69 -12.56 1.98
N ARG A 71 12.97 -12.68 3.10
CA ARG A 71 13.55 -13.07 4.39
C ARG A 71 13.07 -14.45 4.81
N GLN A 72 14.03 -15.31 5.14
CA GLN A 72 13.77 -16.52 5.92
C GLN A 72 13.78 -16.14 7.40
N TRP A 73 12.74 -16.54 8.12
CA TRP A 73 12.61 -16.22 9.54
C TRP A 73 13.38 -17.22 10.38
N GLU A 74 14.01 -16.72 11.43
CA GLU A 74 14.70 -17.47 12.47
C GLU A 74 14.17 -17.01 13.82
N GLU A 75 14.33 -17.83 14.86
CA GLU A 75 13.89 -17.46 16.21
C GLU A 75 14.57 -16.17 16.68
N GLY A 76 13.78 -15.26 17.26
CA GLY A 76 14.25 -13.94 17.68
C GLY A 76 14.46 -12.92 16.55
N ALA A 77 14.24 -13.27 15.29
CA ALA A 77 14.34 -12.32 14.18
C ALA A 77 13.23 -11.26 14.25
N VAL A 78 13.60 -10.01 14.00
CA VAL A 78 12.68 -8.87 13.94
C VAL A 78 12.78 -8.21 12.57
N ALA A 79 11.63 -7.92 11.95
CA ALA A 79 11.55 -7.11 10.75
C ALA A 79 10.76 -5.84 11.05
N ILE A 80 11.29 -4.70 10.58
CA ILE A 80 10.64 -3.40 10.64
C ILE A 80 10.59 -2.88 9.21
N TRP A 81 9.43 -2.40 8.78
CA TRP A 81 9.26 -1.83 7.44
C TRP A 81 8.33 -0.63 7.48
N ASP A 82 8.47 0.23 6.48
CA ASP A 82 7.59 1.37 6.28
C ASP A 82 6.38 0.99 5.42
N ASN A 83 5.24 0.77 6.07
CA ASN A 83 4.00 0.34 5.41
C ASN A 83 3.39 1.38 4.45
N ARG A 84 3.96 2.59 4.37
CA ARG A 84 3.52 3.63 3.42
C ARG A 84 3.97 3.35 1.99
N ILE A 85 5.07 2.60 1.82
CA ILE A 85 5.76 2.47 0.54
C ILE A 85 6.16 1.03 0.19
N VAL A 86 5.69 0.03 0.95
CA VAL A 86 5.97 -1.38 0.68
C VAL A 86 4.70 -2.22 0.67
N HIS A 87 4.77 -3.32 -0.08
CA HIS A 87 3.86 -4.44 0.04
C HIS A 87 4.63 -5.63 0.62
N HIS A 88 3.95 -6.49 1.37
CA HIS A 88 4.53 -7.70 1.92
C HIS A 88 3.60 -8.89 1.70
N TYR A 89 4.18 -10.07 1.58
CA TYR A 89 3.48 -11.31 1.36
C TYR A 89 4.04 -12.39 2.28
N GLY A 90 3.18 -12.99 3.11
CA GLY A 90 3.52 -14.14 3.92
C GLY A 90 3.45 -15.40 3.07
N VAL A 91 4.59 -15.96 2.69
CA VAL A 91 4.64 -17.18 1.88
C VAL A 91 4.06 -18.35 2.69
N PRO A 92 3.03 -19.06 2.19
CA PRO A 92 2.39 -20.16 2.90
C PRO A 92 3.15 -21.48 2.65
N ASP A 93 4.46 -21.50 2.86
CA ASP A 93 5.35 -22.65 2.61
C ASP A 93 5.84 -23.36 3.88
N GLN A 94 5.34 -22.96 5.06
CA GLN A 94 5.73 -23.62 6.32
C GLN A 94 5.10 -25.01 6.48
N THR A 95 5.90 -25.98 6.95
CA THR A 95 5.48 -27.36 7.22
C THR A 95 5.13 -27.62 8.69
N GLY A 96 5.10 -26.57 9.52
CA GLY A 96 4.78 -26.62 10.94
C GLY A 96 4.31 -25.26 11.47
N ASP A 97 4.08 -25.19 12.77
CA ASP A 97 3.58 -23.97 13.40
C ASP A 97 4.60 -22.84 13.31
N ARG A 98 4.11 -21.64 12.96
CA ARG A 98 4.87 -20.40 13.02
C ARG A 98 4.07 -19.38 13.84
N TYR A 99 4.69 -18.90 14.92
CA TYR A 99 4.16 -17.81 15.74
C TYR A 99 4.94 -16.53 15.44
N LEU A 100 4.21 -15.45 15.18
CA LEU A 100 4.77 -14.12 14.97
C LEU A 100 3.98 -13.12 15.82
N GLU A 101 4.70 -12.24 16.49
CA GLU A 101 4.10 -11.08 17.16
C GLU A 101 4.22 -9.86 16.26
N ARG A 102 3.16 -9.04 16.20
CA ARG A 102 3.13 -7.84 15.37
C ARG A 102 2.61 -6.65 16.15
N ILE A 103 3.40 -5.58 16.14
CA ILE A 103 2.99 -4.25 16.56
C ILE A 103 2.79 -3.41 15.30
N THR A 104 1.65 -2.75 15.20
CA THR A 104 1.36 -1.80 14.12
C THR A 104 1.40 -0.39 14.69
N VAL A 105 2.25 0.46 14.13
CA VAL A 105 2.27 1.89 14.45
C VAL A 105 1.16 2.58 13.66
N GLU A 106 0.39 3.44 14.33
CA GLU A 106 -0.66 4.22 13.68
C GLU A 106 -0.07 5.12 12.59
N GLY A 107 -0.71 5.12 11.42
CA GLY A 107 -0.31 5.91 10.26
C GLY A 107 -1.07 7.22 10.16
N GLY A 108 -0.50 8.17 9.41
CA GLY A 108 -1.17 9.41 9.00
C GLY A 108 -1.87 9.29 7.64
N PRO A 109 -2.50 10.36 7.15
CA PRO A 109 -3.11 10.39 5.82
C PRO A 109 -2.04 10.20 4.73
N MET A 110 -2.36 9.38 3.73
CA MET A 110 -1.55 9.22 2.53
C MET A 110 -1.75 10.43 1.61
N LEU A 111 -0.67 11.10 1.23
CA LEU A 111 -0.74 12.29 0.37
C LEU A 111 -0.79 11.87 -1.09
N SER A 112 -1.75 12.40 -1.83
CA SER A 112 -1.68 12.35 -3.30
C SER A 112 -0.56 13.25 -3.81
N ILE A 113 -0.20 13.11 -5.09
CA ILE A 113 0.75 14.02 -5.74
C ILE A 113 0.24 15.47 -5.66
N ALA A 114 -1.04 15.70 -5.93
CA ALA A 114 -1.64 17.04 -5.86
C ALA A 114 -1.60 17.63 -4.45
N ASP A 115 -1.92 16.83 -3.42
CA ASP A 115 -1.86 17.28 -2.02
C ASP A 115 -0.42 17.61 -1.58
N TRP A 116 0.55 16.85 -2.09
CA TRP A 116 1.96 17.11 -1.82
C TRP A 116 2.44 18.42 -2.48
N GLU A 117 2.09 18.63 -3.75
CA GLU A 117 2.46 19.83 -4.51
C GLU A 117 1.81 21.09 -3.88
N ALA A 118 0.52 21.04 -3.55
CA ALA A 118 -0.16 22.14 -2.86
C ALA A 118 0.47 22.48 -1.49
N LYS A 119 1.01 21.48 -0.76
CA LYS A 119 1.75 21.71 0.49
C LYS A 119 3.12 22.35 0.27
N ALA A 120 3.79 22.03 -0.83
CA ALA A 120 5.08 22.62 -1.16
C ALA A 120 4.93 24.13 -1.47
N ASP A 121 3.89 24.49 -2.22
CA ASP A 121 3.59 25.88 -2.57
C ASP A 121 3.22 26.72 -1.33
N ALA A 122 2.58 26.11 -0.33
CA ALA A 122 2.26 26.77 0.93
C ALA A 122 3.49 27.09 1.82
N LYS A 123 4.69 26.59 1.49
CA LYS A 123 5.94 26.82 2.24
C LYS A 123 6.83 27.96 1.70
N VAL A 124 6.34 28.80 0.79
CA VAL A 124 7.07 30.00 0.35
C VAL A 124 6.43 31.29 0.89
N PRO A 125 6.77 31.74 2.11
CA PRO A 125 6.75 33.16 2.41
C PRO A 125 8.06 33.81 1.90
N ALA A 126 7.92 34.93 1.19
CA ALA A 126 9.02 35.81 0.78
C ALA A 126 9.75 36.43 1.98
#